data_AF-A0A5N8YWZ8-F1
#
_entry.id   AF-A0A5N8YWZ8-F1
#
_cell.length_a   1.000
_cell.length_b   1.000
_cell.length_c   1.000
_cell.angle_alpha   90.00
_cell.angle_beta   90.00
_cell.angle_gamma   90.00
#
_symmetry.space_group_name_H-M   'P 1'
#
loop_
_entity.id
_entity.type
_entity.pdbx_description
1 polymer ?
#
loop_
_entity_poly.entity_id
_entity_poly.type
_entity_poly.pdbx_seq_one_letter_code
_entity_poly.pdbx_strand_id
1 'polypeptide(L)' 'MYAEMSSVEAGLKFKSPSGAIVETTGISMVIEANGVHVHEVEIVEGTGQGYKFLHNLDASEAL' A
#
# COMPACT_ATOMS: atom_id res chain seq x y z
N MET A 1 -8.57 5.14 9.30
CA MET A 1 -8.82 3.76 8.86
C MET A 1 -9.05 3.84 7.36
N TYR A 2 -8.16 3.26 6.55
CA TYR A 2 -8.19 3.36 5.08
C TYR A 2 -9.27 2.48 4.41
N ALA A 3 -10.08 1.77 5.23
CA ALA A 3 -11.01 0.68 4.89
C ALA A 3 -12.15 0.97 3.90
N GLU A 4 -12.27 2.19 3.39
CA GLU A 4 -13.24 2.53 2.33
C GLU A 4 -12.62 3.34 1.19
N MET A 5 -11.29 3.46 1.13
CA MET A 5 -10.63 4.19 0.05
C MET A 5 -10.62 3.36 -1.22
N SER A 6 -11.61 3.61 -2.09
CA SER A 6 -11.64 3.08 -3.46
C SER A 6 -10.40 3.46 -4.29
N SER A 7 -9.68 4.48 -3.85
CA SER A 7 -8.49 5.03 -4.50
C SER A 7 -7.53 5.59 -3.46
N VAL A 8 -6.23 5.50 -3.74
CA VAL A 8 -5.16 6.15 -2.97
C VAL A 8 -4.41 7.15 -3.84
N GLU A 9 -3.94 8.24 -3.24
CA GLU A 9 -3.02 9.17 -3.90
C GLU A 9 -1.61 8.57 -3.97
N ALA A 10 -0.80 8.99 -4.94
CA ALA A 10 0.61 8.64 -4.99
C ALA A 10 1.42 9.44 -3.95
N GLY A 11 2.50 8.86 -3.44
CA GLY A 11 3.43 9.56 -2.55
C GLY A 11 3.15 9.41 -1.04
N LEU A 12 2.11 8.67 -0.64
CA LEU A 12 1.85 8.37 0.77
C LEU A 12 2.82 7.29 1.24
N LYS A 13 3.47 7.51 2.39
CA LYS A 13 4.50 6.61 2.93
C LYS A 13 3.99 5.85 4.14
N PHE A 14 4.34 4.57 4.18
CA PHE A 14 3.95 3.65 5.26
C PHE A 14 5.13 2.80 5.69
N LYS A 15 5.14 2.40 6.96
CA LYS A 15 6.09 1.40 7.46
C LYS A 15 5.46 0.02 7.35
N SER A 16 6.08 -0.88 6.59
CA SER A 16 5.65 -2.26 6.53
C SER A 16 6.00 -3.00 7.83
N PRO A 17 5.33 -4.13 8.14
CA PRO A 17 5.70 -4.98 9.29
C PRO A 17 7.14 -5.50 9.27
N SER A 18 7.77 -5.60 8.09
CA SER A 18 9.18 -5.97 7.95
C SER A 18 10.16 -4.82 8.24
N GLY A 19 9.65 -3.62 8.53
CA GLY A 19 10.43 -2.42 8.81
C GLY A 19 10.86 -1.62 7.58
N ALA A 20 10.43 -2.02 6.38
CA ALA A 20 10.68 -1.28 5.14
C ALA A 20 9.74 -0.08 5.01
N ILE A 21 10.17 0.97 4.32
CA ILE A 21 9.30 2.10 3.96
C ILE A 21 8.77 1.88 2.55
N VAL A 22 7.46 1.95 2.42
CA VAL A 22 6.77 1.83 1.13
C VAL A 22 6.04 3.12 0.78
N GLU A 23 5.94 3.42 -0.52
CA GLU A 23 5.26 4.59 -1.05
C GLU A 23 4.14 4.16 -2.02
N THR A 24 2.96 4.77 -1.91
CA THR A 24 1.85 4.49 -2.84
C THR A 24 2.13 5.03 -4.23
N THR A 25 1.77 4.26 -5.25
CA THR A 25 1.95 4.70 -6.66
C THR A 25 0.71 5.40 -7.23
N GLY A 26 -0.40 5.38 -6.49
CA GLY A 26 -1.71 5.88 -6.93
C GLY A 26 -2.58 4.81 -7.62
N ILE A 27 -2.04 3.62 -7.87
CA ILE A 27 -2.80 2.51 -8.46
C ILE A 27 -3.58 1.78 -7.36
N SER A 28 -4.87 1.60 -7.58
CA SER A 28 -5.79 0.92 -6.67
C SER A 28 -6.59 -0.14 -7.42
N MET A 29 -6.89 -1.23 -6.73
CA MET A 29 -7.57 -2.41 -7.25
C MET A 29 -8.59 -2.88 -6.22
N VAL A 30 -9.72 -3.41 -6.69
CA VAL A 30 -10.63 -4.18 -5.85
C VAL A 30 -10.46 -5.67 -6.14
N ILE A 31 -10.35 -6.47 -5.09
CA ILE A 31 -10.38 -7.93 -5.19
C ILE A 31 -11.85 -8.35 -5.22
N GLU A 32 -12.39 -8.65 -6.40
CA GLU A 32 -13.82 -8.93 -6.60
C GLU A 32 -14.35 -10.06 -5.71
N ALA A 33 -13.52 -11.05 -5.40
CA ALA A 33 -13.90 -12.22 -4.61
C ALA A 33 -14.34 -11.88 -3.17
N ASN A 34 -13.86 -10.77 -2.59
CA ASN A 34 -14.16 -10.37 -1.21
C ASN A 34 -14.40 -8.86 -1.04
N GLY A 35 -14.41 -8.08 -2.13
CA GLY A 35 -14.64 -6.64 -2.11
C GLY A 35 -13.53 -5.82 -1.46
N VAL A 36 -12.34 -6.39 -1.27
CA VAL A 36 -11.23 -5.72 -0.56
C VAL A 36 -10.47 -4.79 -1.50
N HIS A 37 -10.24 -3.56 -1.06
CA HIS A 37 -9.36 -2.62 -1.76
C HIS A 37 -7.89 -2.89 -1.43
N VAL A 38 -7.07 -2.97 -2.48
CA VAL A 38 -5.62 -3.06 -2.38
C VAL A 38 -4.98 -1.98 -3.24
N HIS A 39 -3.83 -1.51 -2.80
CA HIS A 39 -3.13 -0.40 -3.41
C HIS A 39 -1.72 -0.83 -3.78
N GLU A 40 -1.27 -0.44 -4.96
CA GLU A 40 0.12 -0.69 -5.34
C GLU A 40 1.05 0.24 -4.55
N VAL A 41 2.07 -0.36 -3.97
CA VAL A 41 3.14 0.33 -3.26
C VAL A 41 4.50 -0.09 -3.78
N GLU A 42 5.47 0.81 -3.72
CA GLU A 42 6.88 0.56 -4.03
C GLU A 42 7.71 0.66 -2.76
N ILE A 43 8.65 -0.27 -2.55
CA ILE A 43 9.62 -0.15 -1.46
C ILE A 43 10.59 0.97 -1.79
N VAL A 44 10.56 2.07 -1.04
CA VAL A 44 11.45 3.23 -1.22
C VAL A 44 12.66 3.19 -0.27
N GLU A 45 12.58 2.44 0.82
CA GLU A 45 13.69 2.25 1.76
C GLU A 45 13.67 0.85 2.38
N GLY A 46 14.83 0.19 2.43
CA GLY A 46 15.01 -1.13 3.05
C GLY A 46 15.23 -2.27 2.05
N THR A 47 15.18 -3.51 2.54
CA THR A 47 15.37 -4.70 1.71
C THR A 47 14.28 -4.81 0.64
N GLY A 48 14.68 -4.98 -0.62
CA GLY A 48 13.74 -5.04 -1.75
C GLY A 48 13.38 -3.69 -2.35
N GLN A 49 14.16 -2.63 -2.09
CA GLN A 49 13.97 -1.32 -2.70
C GLN A 49 13.75 -1.40 -4.22
N GLY A 50 12.73 -0.69 -4.71
CA GLY A 50 12.26 -0.71 -6.10
C GLY A 50 11.23 -1.80 -6.41
N TYR A 51 10.98 -2.74 -5.48
CA TYR A 51 9.97 -3.77 -5.67
C TYR A 51 8.56 -3.22 -5.46
N LYS A 52 7.66 -3.58 -6.38
CA LYS A 52 6.24 -3.16 -6.37
C LYS A 52 5.33 -4.34 -6.06
N PHE A 53 4.33 -4.08 -5.23
CA PHE A 53 3.34 -5.10 -4.87
C PHE A 53 2.02 -4.46 -4.43
N LEU A 54 0.97 -5.27 -4.44
CA LEU A 54 -0.35 -4.87 -3.96
C LEU A 54 -0.43 -5.07 -2.46
N HIS A 55 -0.84 -4.04 -1.74
CA HIS A 55 -0.93 -4.03 -0.30
C HIS A 55 -2.32 -3.53 0.14
N ASN A 56 -2.93 -4.24 1.07
CA ASN A 56 -4.10 -3.73 1.77
C ASN A 56 -3.61 -2.74 2.85
N LEU A 57 -3.94 -1.45 2.67
CA LEU A 57 -3.53 -0.38 3.58
C LEU A 57 -4.44 -0.24 4.81
N ASP A 58 -5.53 -1.00 4.90
CA ASP A 58 -6.46 -0.98 6.04
C ASP A 58 -5.81 -1.52 7.31
N ALA A 59 -4.87 -2.45 7.15
CA ALA A 59 -4.09 -3.05 8.22
C ALA A 59 -2.80 -2.27 8.53
N SER A 60 -2.54 -1.17 7.80
CA SER A 60 -1.28 -0.45 7.87
C SER A 60 -1.44 0.82 8.71
N GLU A 61 -0.51 1.03 9.64
CA GLU A 61 -0.40 2.29 10.36
C GLU A 61 0.34 3.30 9.48
N ALA A 62 -0.29 4.46 9.26
CA ALA A 62 0.36 5.59 8.60
C ALA A 62 1.51 6.13 9.48
N LEU A 63 2.62 6.50 8.85
CA LEU A 63 3.75 7.18 9.49
C LEU A 63 3.50 8.68 9.64
#